data_AF-A0A945H9K7-F1
#
_entry.id   AF-A0A945H9K7-F1
#
_cell.length_a   1.000
_cell.length_b   1.000
_cell.length_c   1.000
_cell.angle_alpha   90.00
_cell.angle_beta   90.00
_cell.angle_gamma   90.00
#
_symmetry.space_group_name_H-M   'P 1'
#
loop_
_entity.id
_entity.type
_entity.pdbx_description
1 polymer ?
#
loop_
_entity_poly.entity_id
_entity_poly.type
_entity_poly.pdbx_seq_one_letter_code
_entity_poly.pdbx_strand_id
1 'polypeptide(L)'
;MGATIRHFNRVTASICAALFYFLMTPVDQAAEPDFKIHSGKNDRLPGLKSALPKHVRVFGLYIHATDRVPDAKLLHAADITADFLDNDRDGKPNNPEVNDKLWNERSAIVMGYDERELERLHDRYGEMFDDYALQGLYATETLPNAGPHNPKSPEFDASIEEVLHIITSVGYAGVYPKVFGERRGSELANAMDIARGGYFRTVPRRYPAGAWYSYDDRTCDYGCQITEYVYWALTSLLDGQAFKGRGENIEHEWKLNTPEKLRTKDKAVVKILTDPKYRLFTRLPDGKYRQKRKQAAVRLKIGLDESQFTLTTSLPNGSTAIVEATNDLLSWSLAERVPSDTALLEFPITTKLGHAPFFRLRLND
;
A
#
# COMPACT_ATOMS: atom_id res chain seq x y z
N MET A 1 -22.71 -4.82 -9.61
CA MET A 1 -23.94 -4.20 -9.03
C MET A 1 -23.68 -2.71 -8.85
N GLY A 2 -24.48 -1.83 -9.45
CA GLY A 2 -24.20 -0.38 -9.47
C GLY A 2 -25.17 0.44 -8.61
N ALA A 3 -24.64 1.23 -7.68
CA ALA A 3 -25.37 2.29 -6.99
C ALA A 3 -25.33 3.60 -7.80
N THR A 4 -26.44 4.35 -7.78
CA THR A 4 -26.71 5.49 -8.66
C THR A 4 -26.48 6.81 -7.92
N ILE A 5 -25.55 7.66 -8.35
CA ILE A 5 -25.34 8.99 -7.74
C ILE A 5 -26.22 10.05 -8.43
N ARG A 6 -27.11 10.71 -7.67
CA ARG A 6 -27.83 11.94 -8.07
C ARG A 6 -27.34 13.13 -7.23
N HIS A 7 -26.97 14.21 -7.92
CA HIS A 7 -26.67 15.52 -7.29
C HIS A 7 -27.93 16.27 -6.89
N PHE A 8 -27.97 16.80 -5.65
CA PHE A 8 -28.87 17.89 -5.28
C PHE A 8 -28.16 18.95 -4.42
N ASN A 9 -28.59 20.19 -4.63
CA ASN A 9 -28.00 21.44 -4.16
C ASN A 9 -28.12 21.67 -2.64
N ARG A 10 -27.12 22.37 -2.11
CA ARG A 10 -27.00 22.87 -0.72
C ARG A 10 -28.16 23.78 -0.32
N VAL A 11 -28.65 23.59 0.91
CA VAL A 11 -29.36 24.62 1.69
C VAL A 11 -28.63 24.78 3.02
N THR A 12 -28.30 26.03 3.33
CA THR A 12 -27.63 26.49 4.55
C THR A 12 -28.56 26.49 5.75
N ALA A 13 -28.09 26.00 6.90
CA ALA A 13 -28.69 26.29 8.21
C ALA A 13 -27.59 26.53 9.24
N SER A 14 -27.56 27.75 9.80
CA SER A 14 -26.72 28.16 10.93
C SER A 14 -27.28 27.60 12.23
N ILE A 15 -26.46 26.90 13.02
CA ILE A 15 -26.76 26.62 14.44
C ILE A 15 -25.49 26.82 15.28
N CYS A 16 -25.67 27.55 16.38
CA CYS A 16 -24.69 28.07 17.32
C CYS A 16 -23.71 27.01 17.89
N ALA A 17 -22.43 27.38 17.91
CA ALA A 17 -21.34 26.60 18.49
C ALA A 17 -21.23 26.83 20.01
N ALA A 18 -21.35 25.76 20.79
CA ALA A 18 -20.77 25.67 22.13
C ALA A 18 -19.41 24.98 21.99
N LEU A 19 -18.32 25.73 22.14
CA LEU A 19 -16.96 25.23 22.07
C LEU A 19 -16.58 24.47 23.35
N PHE A 20 -16.69 23.15 23.31
CA PHE A 20 -15.88 22.28 24.18
C PHE A 20 -14.54 22.03 23.47
N TYR A 21 -13.48 22.67 23.94
CA TYR A 21 -12.11 22.35 23.54
C TYR A 21 -11.71 21.00 24.14
N PHE A 22 -12.07 19.90 23.47
CA PHE A 22 -11.27 18.70 23.57
C PHE A 22 -9.99 18.92 22.77
N LEU A 23 -8.85 18.93 23.45
CA LEU A 23 -7.54 18.73 22.81
C LEU A 23 -7.50 17.31 22.23
N MET A 24 -8.16 17.12 21.09
CA MET A 24 -7.91 15.98 20.22
C MET A 24 -6.55 16.24 19.59
N THR A 25 -5.55 15.41 19.93
CA THR A 25 -4.32 15.37 19.13
C THR A 25 -4.73 15.11 17.68
N PRO A 26 -4.29 15.94 16.71
CA PRO A 26 -4.61 15.69 15.32
C PRO A 26 -4.10 14.29 14.97
N VAL A 27 -5.00 13.41 14.55
CA VAL A 27 -4.64 12.08 14.06
C VAL A 27 -3.83 12.30 12.80
N ASP A 28 -2.53 12.02 12.87
CA ASP A 28 -1.63 12.15 11.72
C ASP A 28 -2.05 11.16 10.64
N GLN A 29 -2.55 11.65 9.50
CA GLN A 29 -3.01 10.83 8.37
C GLN A 29 -1.86 10.09 7.66
N ALA A 30 -0.61 10.45 7.92
CA ALA A 30 0.59 9.77 7.44
C ALA A 30 1.25 8.90 8.53
N ALA A 31 0.58 8.68 9.67
CA ALA A 31 1.09 7.80 10.72
C ALA A 31 1.47 6.42 10.17
N GLU A 32 2.63 5.93 10.61
CA GLU A 32 3.15 4.62 10.22
C GLU A 32 2.14 3.51 10.58
N PRO A 33 1.95 2.51 9.69
CA PRO A 33 1.10 1.37 9.99
C PRO A 33 1.68 0.54 11.15
N ASP A 34 0.86 0.24 12.16
CA ASP A 34 1.26 -0.59 13.31
C ASP A 34 1.06 -2.09 13.07
N PHE A 35 0.38 -2.46 11.97
CA PHE A 35 -0.02 -3.82 11.61
C PHE A 35 -0.73 -4.57 12.74
N LYS A 36 -1.46 -3.85 13.59
CA LYS A 36 -2.30 -4.42 14.64
C LYS A 36 -3.75 -4.41 14.21
N ILE A 37 -4.42 -5.53 14.44
CA ILE A 37 -5.87 -5.62 14.27
C ILE A 37 -6.50 -4.99 15.50
N HIS A 38 -7.17 -3.88 15.28
CA HIS A 38 -7.96 -3.19 16.28
C HIS A 38 -9.40 -3.71 16.22
N SER A 39 -10.03 -3.84 17.38
CA SER A 39 -11.43 -4.22 17.50
C SER A 39 -12.24 -3.06 18.06
N GLY A 40 -13.48 -2.91 17.60
CA GLY A 40 -14.42 -1.98 18.21
C GLY A 40 -14.59 -0.67 17.44
N LYS A 41 -14.71 0.47 18.15
CA LYS A 41 -15.14 1.74 17.53
C LYS A 41 -14.05 2.30 16.62
N ASN A 42 -14.33 2.41 15.32
CA ASN A 42 -13.59 3.30 14.43
C ASN A 42 -14.36 4.62 14.31
N ASP A 43 -13.81 5.71 14.83
CA ASP A 43 -14.43 7.03 14.77
C ASP A 43 -14.54 7.59 13.34
N ARG A 44 -13.81 7.02 12.36
CA ARG A 44 -13.91 7.41 10.95
C ARG A 44 -15.00 6.68 10.18
N LEU A 45 -15.35 5.46 10.58
CA LEU A 45 -16.46 4.66 10.02
C LEU A 45 -17.42 4.19 11.14
N PRO A 46 -17.98 5.12 11.94
CA PRO A 46 -18.65 4.77 13.20
C PRO A 46 -19.92 3.94 12.99
N GLY A 47 -20.60 4.12 11.87
CA GLY A 47 -21.85 3.42 11.57
C GLY A 47 -21.66 1.93 11.24
N LEU A 48 -20.46 1.53 10.82
CA LEU A 48 -20.20 0.18 10.30
C LEU A 48 -19.59 -0.77 11.32
N LYS A 49 -19.36 -0.31 12.55
CA LYS A 49 -18.75 -1.11 13.63
C LYS A 49 -19.42 -2.47 13.84
N SER A 50 -20.75 -2.52 13.81
CA SER A 50 -21.50 -3.75 14.09
C SER A 50 -21.37 -4.79 12.97
N ALA A 51 -21.12 -4.33 11.74
CA ALA A 51 -20.91 -5.18 10.57
C ALA A 51 -19.43 -5.55 10.36
N LEU A 52 -18.53 -4.63 10.71
CA LEU A 52 -17.10 -4.67 10.44
C LEU A 52 -16.29 -4.45 11.73
N PRO A 53 -16.30 -5.43 12.65
CA PRO A 53 -15.73 -5.28 13.99
C PRO A 53 -14.20 -5.17 14.02
N LYS A 54 -13.52 -5.67 12.99
CA LYS A 54 -12.05 -5.69 12.88
C LYS A 54 -11.56 -4.63 11.92
N HIS A 55 -10.48 -3.95 12.26
CA HIS A 55 -9.85 -3.00 11.35
C HIS A 55 -8.34 -2.87 11.56
N VAL A 56 -7.66 -2.51 10.47
CA VAL A 56 -6.27 -2.09 10.45
C VAL A 56 -6.21 -0.76 9.71
N ARG A 57 -5.36 0.16 10.18
CA ARG A 57 -5.10 1.41 9.49
C ARG A 57 -3.74 1.35 8.81
N VAL A 58 -3.70 1.71 7.53
CA VAL A 58 -2.49 1.82 6.75
C VAL A 58 -2.41 3.22 6.14
N PHE A 59 -1.63 4.09 6.76
CA PHE A 59 -1.55 5.52 6.43
C PHE A 59 -2.95 6.18 6.35
N GLY A 60 -3.34 6.70 5.18
CA GLY A 60 -4.62 7.33 4.92
C GLY A 60 -5.77 6.37 4.63
N LEU A 61 -5.52 5.06 4.54
CA LEU A 61 -6.52 4.04 4.18
C LEU A 61 -6.84 3.13 5.36
N TYR A 62 -8.13 2.81 5.54
CA TYR A 62 -8.56 1.77 6.47
C TYR A 62 -8.85 0.46 5.74
N ILE A 63 -8.62 -0.66 6.42
CA ILE A 63 -9.09 -1.98 6.00
C ILE A 63 -9.97 -2.50 7.12
N HIS A 64 -11.24 -2.69 6.81
CA HIS A 64 -12.28 -3.18 7.69
C HIS A 64 -12.67 -4.59 7.32
N ALA A 65 -13.01 -5.42 8.29
CA ALA A 65 -13.34 -6.81 8.03
C ALA A 65 -14.46 -7.33 8.94
N THR A 66 -15.25 -8.27 8.41
CA THR A 66 -16.17 -9.08 9.22
C THR A 66 -15.39 -10.05 10.10
N ASP A 67 -16.04 -10.60 11.14
CA ASP A 67 -15.42 -11.60 12.02
C ASP A 67 -14.97 -12.88 11.29
N ARG A 68 -15.60 -13.19 10.15
CA ARG A 68 -15.31 -14.40 9.37
C ARG A 68 -14.02 -14.30 8.56
N VAL A 69 -13.52 -13.10 8.29
CA VAL A 69 -12.25 -12.90 7.58
C VAL A 69 -11.10 -13.36 8.47
N PRO A 70 -10.24 -14.30 8.08
CA PRO A 70 -9.09 -14.67 8.92
C PRO A 70 -8.11 -13.50 9.09
N ASP A 71 -7.57 -13.34 10.30
CA ASP A 71 -6.66 -12.24 10.65
C ASP A 71 -5.43 -12.17 9.74
N ALA A 72 -4.89 -13.32 9.33
CA ALA A 72 -3.78 -13.39 8.39
C ALA A 72 -4.11 -12.82 7.00
N LYS A 73 -5.36 -12.93 6.54
CA LYS A 73 -5.81 -12.35 5.26
C LYS A 73 -5.96 -10.84 5.37
N LEU A 74 -6.51 -10.36 6.49
CA LEU A 74 -6.61 -8.94 6.81
C LEU A 74 -5.22 -8.27 6.87
N LEU A 75 -4.27 -8.90 7.56
CA LEU A 75 -2.89 -8.41 7.65
C LEU A 75 -2.17 -8.47 6.30
N HIS A 76 -2.42 -9.50 5.48
CA HIS A 76 -1.88 -9.55 4.13
C HIS A 76 -2.39 -8.38 3.27
N ALA A 77 -3.69 -8.08 3.29
CA ALA A 77 -4.22 -6.91 2.60
C ALA A 77 -3.58 -5.60 3.12
N ALA A 78 -3.27 -5.53 4.41
CA ALA A 78 -2.54 -4.40 4.99
C ALA A 78 -1.09 -4.30 4.47
N ASP A 79 -0.38 -5.43 4.34
CA ASP A 79 0.96 -5.47 3.73
C ASP A 79 0.93 -4.98 2.28
N ILE A 80 -0.02 -5.45 1.47
CA ILE A 80 -0.20 -5.01 0.07
C ILE A 80 -0.50 -3.51 -0.01
N THR A 81 -1.38 -3.01 0.86
CA THR A 81 -1.73 -1.59 0.94
C THR A 81 -0.51 -0.73 1.28
N ALA A 82 0.28 -1.16 2.26
CA ALA A 82 1.47 -0.43 2.68
C ALA A 82 2.53 -0.40 1.57
N ASP A 83 2.75 -1.51 0.87
CA ASP A 83 3.69 -1.61 -0.25
C ASP A 83 3.30 -0.76 -1.47
N PHE A 84 2.00 -0.57 -1.70
CA PHE A 84 1.57 0.40 -2.70
C PHE A 84 1.80 1.83 -2.19
N LEU A 85 1.28 2.21 -1.02
CA LEU A 85 1.36 3.60 -0.57
C LEU A 85 2.80 4.07 -0.29
N ASP A 86 3.66 3.19 0.22
CA ASP A 86 5.08 3.41 0.50
C ASP A 86 5.95 2.35 -0.23
N ASN A 87 6.08 2.54 -1.54
CA ASN A 87 6.74 1.59 -2.43
C ASN A 87 8.27 1.57 -2.28
N ASP A 88 8.91 2.60 -1.73
CA ASP A 88 10.33 2.58 -1.37
C ASP A 88 10.59 2.07 0.07
N ARG A 89 9.52 1.94 0.87
CA ARG A 89 9.45 1.44 2.25
C ARG A 89 10.17 2.34 3.25
N ASP A 90 10.18 3.66 3.04
CA ASP A 90 10.89 4.61 3.90
C ASP A 90 10.10 5.03 5.16
N GLY A 91 8.87 4.54 5.29
CA GLY A 91 7.91 4.84 6.35
C GLY A 91 6.91 5.93 5.99
N LYS A 92 6.93 6.45 4.77
CA LYS A 92 6.07 7.56 4.36
C LYS A 92 5.40 7.29 3.02
N PRO A 93 4.15 7.74 2.84
CA PRO A 93 3.50 7.65 1.54
C PRO A 93 4.32 8.35 0.45
N ASN A 94 4.62 7.64 -0.65
CA ASN A 94 5.43 8.19 -1.74
C ASN A 94 4.75 9.37 -2.43
N ASN A 95 3.43 9.34 -2.49
CA ASN A 95 2.58 10.46 -2.90
C ASN A 95 1.67 10.91 -1.73
N PRO A 96 2.09 11.92 -0.94
CA PRO A 96 1.31 12.43 0.20
C PRO A 96 -0.06 12.98 -0.20
N GLU A 97 -0.19 13.62 -1.38
CA GLU A 97 -1.48 14.16 -1.84
C GLU A 97 -2.51 13.06 -2.08
N VAL A 98 -2.07 11.93 -2.65
CA VAL A 98 -2.91 10.73 -2.86
C VAL A 98 -3.31 10.12 -1.52
N ASN A 99 -2.38 10.02 -0.57
CA ASN A 99 -2.67 9.54 0.78
C ASN A 99 -3.70 10.43 1.50
N ASP A 100 -3.52 11.74 1.46
CA ASP A 100 -4.43 12.71 2.06
C ASP A 100 -5.80 12.67 1.39
N LYS A 101 -5.86 12.42 0.08
CA LYS A 101 -7.13 12.24 -0.63
C LYS A 101 -7.90 11.03 -0.12
N LEU A 102 -7.25 9.87 0.03
CA LEU A 102 -7.85 8.66 0.60
C LEU A 102 -8.40 8.92 2.01
N TRP A 103 -7.62 9.62 2.83
CA TRP A 103 -8.03 9.98 4.18
C TRP A 103 -9.26 10.89 4.23
N ASN A 104 -9.28 11.91 3.37
CA ASN A 104 -10.34 12.91 3.32
C ASN A 104 -11.66 12.34 2.77
N GLU A 105 -11.59 11.40 1.82
CA GLU A 105 -12.75 10.69 1.28
C GLU A 105 -13.21 9.52 2.18
N ARG A 106 -12.59 9.36 3.37
CA ARG A 106 -12.87 8.27 4.31
C ARG A 106 -12.80 6.90 3.62
N SER A 107 -11.79 6.73 2.78
CA SER A 107 -11.62 5.54 1.97
C SER A 107 -11.36 4.31 2.84
N ALA A 108 -12.00 3.19 2.49
CA ALA A 108 -11.74 1.92 3.14
C ALA A 108 -11.90 0.72 2.20
N ILE A 109 -11.05 -0.28 2.42
CA ILE A 109 -11.29 -1.63 1.93
C ILE A 109 -12.22 -2.31 2.93
N VAL A 110 -13.26 -2.97 2.45
CA VAL A 110 -14.23 -3.72 3.23
C VAL A 110 -14.10 -5.19 2.87
N MET A 111 -13.65 -6.00 3.83
CA MET A 111 -13.42 -7.42 3.66
C MET A 111 -14.57 -8.25 4.22
N GLY A 112 -15.08 -9.17 3.41
CA GLY A 112 -15.95 -10.27 3.84
C GLY A 112 -15.30 -11.61 3.54
N TYR A 113 -15.89 -12.71 4.01
CA TYR A 113 -15.34 -14.04 3.71
C TYR A 113 -15.42 -14.37 2.22
N ASP A 114 -16.58 -14.11 1.62
CA ASP A 114 -16.92 -14.36 0.23
C ASP A 114 -17.82 -13.23 -0.33
N GLU A 115 -18.05 -13.25 -1.64
CA GLU A 115 -18.93 -12.31 -2.36
C GLU A 115 -20.31 -12.22 -1.71
N ARG A 116 -20.90 -13.38 -1.41
CA ARG A 116 -22.25 -13.48 -0.85
C ARG A 116 -22.37 -12.79 0.52
N GLU A 117 -21.34 -12.82 1.34
CA GLU A 117 -21.32 -12.08 2.61
C GLU A 117 -21.28 -10.57 2.37
N LEU A 118 -20.42 -10.08 1.48
CA LEU A 118 -20.34 -8.63 1.19
C LEU A 118 -21.61 -8.10 0.50
N GLU A 119 -22.21 -8.86 -0.42
CA GLU A 119 -23.49 -8.51 -1.05
C GLU A 119 -24.59 -8.33 0.01
N ARG A 120 -24.73 -9.27 0.95
CA ARG A 120 -25.70 -9.16 2.04
C ARG A 120 -25.43 -7.99 2.99
N LEU A 121 -24.17 -7.64 3.18
CA LEU A 121 -23.81 -6.47 3.97
C LEU A 121 -24.18 -5.19 3.22
N HIS A 122 -23.93 -5.13 1.93
CA HIS A 122 -24.37 -4.01 1.08
C HIS A 122 -25.90 -3.89 1.07
N ASP A 123 -26.65 -4.98 0.91
CA ASP A 123 -28.12 -4.96 0.97
C ASP A 123 -28.65 -4.43 2.31
N ARG A 124 -27.94 -4.70 3.40
CA ARG A 124 -28.37 -4.31 4.76
C ARG A 124 -27.93 -2.89 5.14
N TYR A 125 -26.78 -2.44 4.66
CA TYR A 125 -26.13 -1.21 5.10
C TYR A 125 -25.82 -0.23 3.96
N GLY A 126 -26.37 -0.45 2.75
CA GLY A 126 -26.03 0.29 1.53
C GLY A 126 -26.12 1.80 1.66
N GLU A 127 -27.22 2.32 2.24
CA GLU A 127 -27.37 3.77 2.47
C GLU A 127 -26.25 4.36 3.34
N MET A 128 -25.70 3.57 4.26
CA MET A 128 -24.58 3.98 5.10
C MET A 128 -23.25 3.86 4.37
N PHE A 129 -23.10 2.89 3.46
CA PHE A 129 -21.92 2.75 2.62
C PHE A 129 -21.75 3.93 1.66
N ASP A 130 -22.83 4.58 1.22
CA ASP A 130 -22.81 5.74 0.32
C ASP A 130 -22.08 6.97 0.90
N ASP A 131 -21.89 7.04 2.23
CA ASP A 131 -21.13 8.10 2.91
C ASP A 131 -19.60 7.93 2.82
N TYR A 132 -19.13 6.81 2.25
CA TYR A 132 -17.72 6.41 2.23
C TYR A 132 -17.28 6.00 0.82
N ALA A 133 -15.98 6.15 0.54
CA ALA A 133 -15.37 5.56 -0.64
C ALA A 133 -14.90 4.13 -0.33
N LEU A 134 -15.66 3.12 -0.76
CA LEU A 134 -15.42 1.73 -0.38
C LEU A 134 -14.99 0.85 -1.55
N GLN A 135 -14.13 -0.12 -1.25
CA GLN A 135 -13.77 -1.20 -2.17
C GLN A 135 -13.92 -2.56 -1.46
N GLY A 136 -14.56 -3.52 -2.13
CA GLY A 136 -14.75 -4.87 -1.60
C GLY A 136 -13.50 -5.72 -1.79
N LEU A 137 -13.26 -6.67 -0.88
CA LEU A 137 -12.25 -7.71 -1.04
C LEU A 137 -12.68 -8.98 -0.32
N TYR A 138 -12.60 -10.14 -0.96
CA TYR A 138 -13.00 -11.39 -0.30
C TYR A 138 -11.80 -12.13 0.31
N ALA A 139 -12.00 -12.72 1.49
CA ALA A 139 -10.97 -13.53 2.14
C ALA A 139 -10.61 -14.80 1.34
N THR A 140 -11.57 -15.29 0.54
CA THR A 140 -11.45 -16.46 -0.33
C THR A 140 -10.54 -16.24 -1.54
N GLU A 141 -10.39 -14.99 -2.00
CA GLU A 141 -9.53 -14.59 -3.14
C GLU A 141 -8.28 -13.79 -2.73
N THR A 142 -8.20 -13.40 -1.46
CA THR A 142 -6.96 -12.87 -0.87
C THR A 142 -5.99 -14.04 -0.70
N LEU A 143 -5.00 -14.21 -1.56
CA LEU A 143 -4.19 -15.45 -1.64
C LEU A 143 -2.68 -15.18 -1.54
N PRO A 144 -2.11 -15.09 -0.32
CA PRO A 144 -0.69 -14.75 -0.11
C PRO A 144 0.33 -15.71 -0.78
N ASN A 145 -0.12 -16.90 -1.15
CA ASN A 145 0.70 -17.95 -1.78
C ASN A 145 0.37 -18.15 -3.27
N ALA A 146 -0.46 -17.28 -3.87
CA ALA A 146 -0.82 -17.30 -5.28
C ALA A 146 0.08 -16.39 -6.12
N GLY A 147 -0.11 -16.40 -7.44
CA GLY A 147 0.54 -15.44 -8.32
C GLY A 147 0.04 -14.03 -7.98
N PRO A 148 0.88 -13.00 -8.09
CA PRO A 148 2.27 -13.01 -8.54
C PRO A 148 3.29 -13.35 -7.43
N HIS A 149 2.90 -13.43 -6.16
CA HIS A 149 3.82 -13.75 -5.04
C HIS A 149 4.49 -15.12 -5.18
N ASN A 150 3.76 -16.08 -5.77
CA ASN A 150 4.23 -17.41 -6.11
C ASN A 150 3.93 -17.69 -7.59
N PRO A 151 4.92 -17.52 -8.49
CA PRO A 151 4.71 -17.65 -9.94
C PRO A 151 4.42 -19.09 -10.40
N LYS A 152 4.47 -20.07 -9.49
CA LYS A 152 4.09 -21.46 -9.77
C LYS A 152 2.61 -21.74 -9.51
N SER A 153 1.92 -20.85 -8.78
CA SER A 153 0.48 -20.99 -8.55
C SER A 153 -0.29 -20.59 -9.81
N PRO A 154 -1.35 -21.33 -10.19
CA PRO A 154 -2.25 -20.92 -11.27
C PRO A 154 -3.25 -19.85 -10.82
N GLU A 155 -3.41 -19.65 -9.50
CA GLU A 155 -4.33 -18.67 -8.93
C GLU A 155 -3.70 -17.27 -8.89
N PHE A 156 -4.54 -16.26 -8.77
CA PHE A 156 -4.14 -14.87 -8.60
C PHE A 156 -4.58 -14.35 -7.22
N ASP A 157 -3.72 -13.55 -6.58
CA ASP A 157 -4.07 -12.85 -5.35
C ASP A 157 -4.82 -11.55 -5.66
N ALA A 158 -6.14 -11.59 -5.52
CA ALA A 158 -7.01 -10.46 -5.84
C ALA A 158 -6.77 -9.25 -4.91
N SER A 159 -6.10 -9.42 -3.77
CA SER A 159 -5.75 -8.26 -2.93
C SER A 159 -4.87 -7.24 -3.65
N ILE A 160 -4.08 -7.64 -4.65
CA ILE A 160 -3.32 -6.70 -5.49
C ILE A 160 -4.25 -5.81 -6.32
N GLU A 161 -5.30 -6.39 -6.87
CA GLU A 161 -6.27 -5.71 -7.72
C GLU A 161 -7.16 -4.77 -6.91
N GLU A 162 -7.81 -5.30 -5.86
CA GLU A 162 -8.77 -4.52 -5.10
C GLU A 162 -8.13 -3.38 -4.30
N VAL A 163 -6.95 -3.60 -3.73
CA VAL A 163 -6.20 -2.50 -3.09
C VAL A 163 -5.80 -1.44 -4.12
N LEU A 164 -5.39 -1.86 -5.32
CA LEU A 164 -5.00 -0.94 -6.38
C LEU A 164 -6.19 -0.12 -6.91
N HIS A 165 -7.37 -0.74 -7.03
CA HIS A 165 -8.61 -0.08 -7.43
C HIS A 165 -8.87 1.16 -6.58
N ILE A 166 -8.95 1.02 -5.25
CA ILE A 166 -9.27 2.18 -4.39
C ILE A 166 -8.17 3.25 -4.38
N ILE A 167 -6.89 2.86 -4.41
CA ILE A 167 -5.79 3.83 -4.43
C ILE A 167 -5.82 4.65 -5.73
N THR A 168 -6.19 4.04 -6.86
CA THR A 168 -6.22 4.71 -8.16
C THR A 168 -7.53 5.47 -8.42
N SER A 169 -8.68 4.86 -8.16
CA SER A 169 -10.02 5.42 -8.42
C SER A 169 -10.40 6.55 -7.46
N VAL A 170 -9.94 6.50 -6.20
CA VAL A 170 -10.21 7.55 -5.21
C VAL A 170 -9.02 8.48 -5.06
N GLY A 171 -7.83 7.90 -4.87
CA GLY A 171 -6.60 8.64 -4.64
C GLY A 171 -6.13 9.38 -5.88
N TYR A 172 -5.58 8.66 -6.87
CA TYR A 172 -4.99 9.28 -8.07
C TYR A 172 -6.01 10.04 -8.93
N ALA A 173 -7.17 9.46 -9.22
CA ALA A 173 -8.22 10.12 -9.99
C ALA A 173 -8.75 11.36 -9.27
N GLY A 174 -8.78 11.34 -7.94
CA GLY A 174 -9.18 12.45 -7.10
C GLY A 174 -8.19 13.61 -7.07
N VAL A 175 -6.89 13.33 -6.99
CA VAL A 175 -5.82 14.34 -6.98
C VAL A 175 -5.52 14.87 -8.38
N TYR A 176 -5.52 14.00 -9.39
CA TYR A 176 -5.13 14.31 -10.76
C TYR A 176 -6.25 14.00 -11.78
N PRO A 177 -7.43 14.65 -11.66
CA PRO A 177 -8.64 14.28 -12.41
C PRO A 177 -8.59 14.55 -13.92
N LYS A 178 -7.57 15.29 -14.40
CA LYS A 178 -7.32 15.47 -15.84
C LYS A 178 -6.55 14.29 -16.44
N VAL A 179 -5.79 13.56 -15.63
CA VAL A 179 -4.95 12.45 -16.10
C VAL A 179 -5.58 11.12 -15.74
N PHE A 180 -5.84 10.89 -14.46
CA PHE A 180 -6.35 9.61 -13.93
C PHE A 180 -7.87 9.59 -13.74
N GLY A 181 -8.58 10.68 -14.04
CA GLY A 181 -10.02 10.78 -13.82
C GLY A 181 -10.81 9.71 -14.60
N GLU A 182 -11.78 9.09 -13.93
CA GLU A 182 -12.65 8.04 -14.48
C GLU A 182 -13.80 8.61 -15.33
N ARG A 183 -13.44 9.52 -16.23
CA ARG A 183 -14.39 10.23 -17.09
C ARG A 183 -13.80 10.51 -18.44
N ARG A 184 -14.66 10.61 -19.44
CA ARG A 184 -14.27 10.92 -20.82
C ARG A 184 -13.43 12.21 -20.86
N GLY A 185 -12.34 12.19 -21.62
CA GLY A 185 -11.45 13.32 -21.81
C GLY A 185 -10.27 13.38 -20.84
N SER A 186 -10.20 12.51 -19.82
CA SER A 186 -8.94 12.30 -19.10
C SER A 186 -7.92 11.61 -20.00
N GLU A 187 -6.62 11.80 -19.73
CA GLU A 187 -5.56 11.16 -20.51
C GLU A 187 -5.67 9.63 -20.48
N LEU A 188 -5.96 9.06 -19.31
CA LEU A 188 -6.15 7.64 -19.11
C LEU A 188 -7.37 7.10 -19.86
N ALA A 189 -8.50 7.82 -19.82
CA ALA A 189 -9.70 7.47 -20.58
C ALA A 189 -9.44 7.47 -22.09
N ASN A 190 -8.66 8.44 -22.59
CA ASN A 190 -8.29 8.49 -24.00
C ASN A 190 -7.37 7.33 -24.39
N ALA A 191 -6.45 6.92 -23.52
CA ALA A 191 -5.61 5.73 -23.73
C ALA A 191 -6.45 4.44 -23.76
N MET A 192 -7.38 4.30 -22.82
CA MET A 192 -8.29 3.15 -22.78
C MET A 192 -9.18 3.06 -24.04
N ASP A 193 -9.69 4.19 -24.55
CA ASP A 193 -10.47 4.20 -25.79
C ASP A 193 -9.66 3.67 -26.98
N ILE A 194 -8.36 3.98 -27.04
CA ILE A 194 -7.45 3.40 -28.05
C ILE A 194 -7.34 1.88 -27.84
N ALA A 195 -7.17 1.43 -26.60
CA ALA A 195 -7.01 0.01 -26.25
C ALA A 195 -8.22 -0.86 -26.59
N ARG A 196 -9.42 -0.29 -26.47
CA ARG A 196 -10.70 -0.93 -26.80
C ARG A 196 -11.07 -0.78 -28.28
N GLY A 197 -10.31 -0.02 -29.06
CA GLY A 197 -10.60 0.27 -30.47
C GLY A 197 -11.73 1.28 -30.70
N GLY A 198 -12.07 2.08 -29.69
CA GLY A 198 -13.09 3.11 -29.74
C GLY A 198 -13.67 3.47 -28.37
N TYR A 199 -14.54 4.49 -28.36
CA TYR A 199 -15.28 4.90 -27.17
C TYR A 199 -16.51 4.01 -26.96
N PHE A 200 -16.61 3.39 -25.78
CA PHE A 200 -17.77 2.61 -25.35
C PHE A 200 -18.20 3.04 -23.95
N ARG A 201 -19.37 3.70 -23.85
CA ARG A 201 -19.92 4.15 -22.56
C ARG A 201 -20.23 3.00 -21.61
N THR A 202 -20.69 1.87 -22.15
CA THR A 202 -20.95 0.61 -21.42
C THR A 202 -20.28 -0.53 -22.17
N VAL A 203 -20.07 -1.67 -21.51
CA VAL A 203 -19.44 -2.84 -22.12
C VAL A 203 -20.23 -3.31 -23.36
N PRO A 204 -19.68 -3.23 -24.59
CA PRO A 204 -20.34 -3.56 -25.84
C PRO A 204 -20.44 -5.07 -26.05
N ARG A 205 -21.41 -5.54 -26.84
CA ARG A 205 -21.58 -6.99 -27.10
C ARG A 205 -20.32 -7.65 -27.67
N ARG A 206 -19.56 -6.90 -28.46
CA ARG A 206 -18.30 -7.33 -29.06
C ARG A 206 -17.40 -6.11 -29.24
N TYR A 207 -16.15 -6.23 -28.83
CA TYR A 207 -15.10 -5.26 -29.13
C TYR A 207 -14.54 -5.48 -30.54
N PRO A 208 -13.98 -4.44 -31.18
CA PRO A 208 -13.21 -4.58 -32.42
C PRO A 208 -12.10 -5.63 -32.30
N ALA A 209 -11.81 -6.39 -33.36
CA ALA A 209 -10.82 -7.47 -33.34
C ALA A 209 -9.39 -7.00 -32.95
N GLY A 210 -9.07 -5.73 -33.23
CA GLY A 210 -7.79 -5.11 -32.89
C GLY A 210 -7.66 -4.66 -31.44
N ALA A 211 -8.73 -4.75 -30.63
CA ALA A 211 -8.69 -4.39 -29.22
C ALA A 211 -7.77 -5.34 -28.43
N TRP A 212 -7.03 -4.77 -27.48
CA TRP A 212 -6.23 -5.53 -26.50
C TRP A 212 -6.77 -5.44 -25.09
N TYR A 213 -7.79 -4.60 -24.89
CA TYR A 213 -8.61 -4.54 -23.69
C TYR A 213 -10.08 -4.78 -24.08
N SER A 214 -10.73 -5.75 -23.45
CA SER A 214 -12.07 -6.24 -23.81
C SER A 214 -12.80 -6.80 -22.59
N TYR A 215 -13.14 -5.91 -21.65
CA TYR A 215 -13.79 -6.28 -20.39
C TYR A 215 -15.16 -6.94 -20.60
N ASP A 216 -15.50 -7.95 -19.82
CA ASP A 216 -16.72 -8.74 -20.06
C ASP A 216 -17.89 -8.45 -19.10
N ASP A 217 -17.64 -7.79 -17.95
CA ASP A 217 -18.69 -7.45 -16.99
C ASP A 217 -19.65 -6.39 -17.54
N ARG A 218 -20.87 -6.84 -17.85
CA ARG A 218 -21.96 -6.02 -18.38
C ARG A 218 -22.49 -4.98 -17.40
N THR A 219 -22.21 -5.12 -16.11
CA THR A 219 -22.65 -4.17 -15.08
C THR A 219 -21.73 -2.96 -14.98
N CYS A 220 -20.54 -3.05 -15.58
CA CYS A 220 -19.52 -2.01 -15.56
C CYS A 220 -19.84 -0.86 -16.52
N ASP A 221 -19.76 0.37 -16.00
CA ASP A 221 -19.91 1.59 -16.78
C ASP A 221 -18.56 2.08 -17.34
N TYR A 222 -18.50 3.31 -17.84
CA TYR A 222 -17.28 3.85 -18.41
C TYR A 222 -16.18 4.08 -17.36
N GLY A 223 -16.57 4.48 -16.14
CA GLY A 223 -15.62 4.77 -15.06
C GLY A 223 -15.00 3.48 -14.53
N CYS A 224 -15.84 2.49 -14.23
CA CYS A 224 -15.39 1.15 -13.84
C CYS A 224 -14.43 0.54 -14.89
N GLN A 225 -14.72 0.67 -16.19
CA GLN A 225 -13.80 0.18 -17.23
C GLN A 225 -12.43 0.88 -17.21
N ILE A 226 -12.36 2.14 -16.76
CA ILE A 226 -11.10 2.87 -16.59
C ILE A 226 -10.33 2.33 -15.39
N THR A 227 -11.00 2.07 -14.27
CA THR A 227 -10.42 1.47 -13.07
C THR A 227 -9.71 0.17 -13.43
N GLU A 228 -10.42 -0.73 -14.11
CA GLU A 228 -9.91 -2.02 -14.58
C GLU A 228 -8.74 -1.84 -15.56
N TYR A 229 -8.84 -0.88 -16.48
CA TYR A 229 -7.76 -0.61 -17.42
C TYR A 229 -6.46 -0.17 -16.73
N VAL A 230 -6.54 0.63 -15.67
CA VAL A 230 -5.37 1.00 -14.85
C VAL A 230 -4.80 -0.21 -14.18
N TYR A 231 -5.64 -1.04 -13.57
CA TYR A 231 -5.22 -2.28 -12.94
C TYR A 231 -4.45 -3.17 -13.93
N TRP A 232 -5.08 -3.49 -15.07
CA TRP A 232 -4.48 -4.35 -16.09
C TRP A 232 -3.15 -3.80 -16.60
N ALA A 233 -3.11 -2.50 -16.92
CA ALA A 233 -1.92 -1.85 -17.45
C ALA A 233 -0.80 -1.78 -16.40
N LEU A 234 -1.10 -1.32 -15.20
CA LEU A 234 -0.07 -1.11 -14.17
C LEU A 234 0.49 -2.43 -13.65
N THR A 235 -0.36 -3.42 -13.37
CA THR A 235 0.13 -4.73 -12.93
C THR A 235 0.92 -5.45 -14.03
N SER A 236 0.54 -5.31 -15.30
CA SER A 236 1.35 -5.81 -16.42
C SER A 236 2.69 -5.09 -16.55
N LEU A 237 2.71 -3.77 -16.34
CA LEU A 237 3.94 -2.96 -16.37
C LEU A 237 4.94 -3.38 -15.27
N LEU A 238 4.40 -3.80 -14.13
CA LEU A 238 5.13 -4.24 -12.93
C LEU A 238 5.34 -5.76 -12.88
N ASP A 239 5.14 -6.47 -13.99
CA ASP A 239 5.35 -7.92 -14.13
C ASP A 239 4.37 -8.81 -13.33
N GLY A 240 3.34 -8.23 -12.71
CA GLY A 240 2.36 -8.93 -11.89
C GLY A 240 1.42 -9.87 -12.65
N GLN A 241 1.32 -9.71 -13.96
CA GLN A 241 0.50 -10.57 -14.84
C GLN A 241 1.35 -11.61 -15.61
N ALA A 242 2.66 -11.66 -15.35
CA ALA A 242 3.64 -12.43 -16.11
C ALA A 242 4.08 -13.74 -15.42
N PHE A 243 3.11 -14.53 -14.96
CA PHE A 243 3.38 -15.84 -14.38
C PHE A 243 2.68 -16.98 -15.14
N LYS A 244 3.05 -18.22 -14.82
CA LYS A 244 2.67 -19.40 -15.59
C LYS A 244 1.14 -19.53 -15.70
N GLY A 245 0.62 -19.61 -16.93
CA GLY A 245 -0.80 -19.76 -17.22
C GLY A 245 -1.62 -18.46 -17.15
N ARG A 246 -1.12 -17.39 -16.50
CA ARG A 246 -1.89 -16.15 -16.31
C ARG A 246 -2.28 -15.51 -17.64
N GLY A 247 -1.35 -15.41 -18.57
CA GLY A 247 -1.60 -14.79 -19.89
C GLY A 247 -2.74 -15.46 -20.65
N GLU A 248 -2.82 -16.79 -20.63
CA GLU A 248 -3.91 -17.56 -21.27
C GLU A 248 -5.23 -17.36 -20.51
N ASN A 249 -5.18 -17.35 -19.17
CA ASN A 249 -6.36 -17.18 -18.33
C ASN A 249 -7.06 -15.82 -18.55
N ILE A 250 -6.30 -14.76 -18.85
CA ILE A 250 -6.84 -13.40 -18.98
C ILE A 250 -6.95 -12.90 -20.42
N GLU A 251 -6.51 -13.67 -21.43
CA GLU A 251 -6.36 -13.15 -22.80
C GLU A 251 -7.66 -12.65 -23.45
N HIS A 252 -8.80 -13.15 -22.96
CA HIS A 252 -10.13 -12.76 -23.41
C HIS A 252 -10.45 -11.31 -23.03
N GLU A 253 -9.91 -10.82 -21.90
CA GLU A 253 -10.07 -9.43 -21.45
C GLU A 253 -8.83 -8.58 -21.74
N TRP A 254 -7.63 -9.13 -21.52
CA TRP A 254 -6.38 -8.38 -21.56
C TRP A 254 -5.24 -9.14 -22.26
N LYS A 255 -4.74 -8.60 -23.37
CA LYS A 255 -3.71 -9.27 -24.19
C LYS A 255 -2.27 -8.89 -23.84
N LEU A 256 -2.07 -7.89 -22.98
CA LEU A 256 -0.76 -7.27 -22.73
C LEU A 256 -0.17 -7.63 -21.36
N ASN A 257 -0.24 -8.90 -20.97
CA ASN A 257 0.08 -9.41 -19.63
C ASN A 257 1.57 -9.32 -19.18
N THR A 258 2.45 -8.67 -19.93
CA THR A 258 3.89 -8.56 -19.63
C THR A 258 4.37 -7.13 -19.87
N PRO A 259 5.42 -6.65 -19.19
CA PRO A 259 5.97 -5.32 -19.42
C PRO A 259 6.33 -5.06 -20.89
N GLU A 260 6.89 -6.05 -21.59
CA GLU A 260 7.33 -5.95 -22.98
C GLU A 260 6.15 -5.76 -23.94
N LYS A 261 5.11 -6.60 -23.82
CA LYS A 261 3.87 -6.47 -24.60
C LYS A 261 3.24 -5.10 -24.39
N LEU A 262 3.15 -4.64 -23.15
CA LEU A 262 2.55 -3.33 -22.81
C LEU A 262 3.34 -2.17 -23.43
N ARG A 263 4.66 -2.12 -23.19
CA ARG A 263 5.55 -1.07 -23.73
C ARG A 263 5.57 -1.03 -25.25
N THR A 264 5.40 -2.19 -25.89
CA THR A 264 5.38 -2.29 -27.36
C THR A 264 4.07 -1.77 -27.93
N LYS A 265 2.93 -2.17 -27.34
CA LYS A 265 1.60 -1.94 -27.92
C LYS A 265 0.94 -0.66 -27.41
N ASP A 266 0.93 -0.43 -26.11
CA ASP A 266 0.17 0.64 -25.46
C ASP A 266 1.08 1.75 -24.93
N LYS A 267 1.68 2.49 -25.86
CA LYS A 267 2.60 3.58 -25.54
C LYS A 267 1.92 4.72 -24.79
N ALA A 268 0.60 4.89 -24.98
CA ALA A 268 -0.18 5.96 -24.36
C ALA A 268 -0.27 5.73 -22.85
N VAL A 269 -0.71 4.54 -22.41
CA VAL A 269 -0.80 4.25 -20.96
C VAL A 269 0.57 4.15 -20.32
N VAL A 270 1.57 3.60 -21.01
CA VAL A 270 2.94 3.52 -20.47
C VAL A 270 3.50 4.90 -20.21
N LYS A 271 3.27 5.88 -21.09
CA LYS A 271 3.70 7.27 -20.87
C LYS A 271 3.08 7.86 -19.59
N ILE A 272 1.79 7.59 -19.35
CA ILE A 272 1.08 8.07 -18.14
C ILE A 272 1.63 7.38 -16.89
N LEU A 273 1.72 6.05 -16.91
CA LEU A 273 2.08 5.25 -15.72
C LEU A 273 3.55 5.34 -15.34
N THR A 274 4.42 5.77 -16.26
CA THR A 274 5.85 5.94 -16.01
C THR A 274 6.27 7.40 -15.79
N ASP A 275 5.34 8.35 -15.80
CA ASP A 275 5.66 9.75 -15.55
C ASP A 275 6.05 9.94 -14.07
N PRO A 276 7.32 10.30 -13.78
CA PRO A 276 7.82 10.42 -12.40
C PRO A 276 7.10 11.52 -11.61
N LYS A 277 6.41 12.44 -12.29
CA LYS A 277 5.59 13.48 -11.64
C LYS A 277 4.56 12.89 -10.68
N TYR A 278 3.96 11.76 -11.03
CA TYR A 278 2.85 11.19 -10.26
C TYR A 278 3.31 10.27 -9.13
N ARG A 279 4.61 9.88 -9.12
CA ARG A 279 5.19 8.98 -8.12
C ARG A 279 4.39 7.69 -7.95
N LEU A 280 3.93 7.13 -9.07
CA LEU A 280 3.31 5.81 -9.11
C LEU A 280 4.28 4.73 -8.66
N PHE A 281 3.70 3.60 -8.26
CA PHE A 281 4.42 2.41 -7.83
C PHE A 281 5.37 1.94 -8.93
N THR A 282 6.60 1.61 -8.55
CA THR A 282 7.63 1.12 -9.47
C THR A 282 7.98 -0.35 -9.24
N ARG A 283 7.44 -0.94 -8.16
CA ARG A 283 7.52 -2.36 -7.84
C ARG A 283 6.14 -2.86 -7.44
N LEU A 284 5.85 -4.09 -7.81
CA LEU A 284 4.66 -4.79 -7.34
C LEU A 284 4.81 -5.13 -5.85
N PRO A 285 3.73 -5.06 -5.05
CA PRO A 285 3.74 -5.55 -3.67
C PRO A 285 4.12 -7.03 -3.57
N ASP A 286 4.85 -7.40 -2.52
CA ASP A 286 5.27 -8.79 -2.28
C ASP A 286 4.58 -9.46 -1.07
N GLY A 287 3.65 -8.74 -0.41
CA GLY A 287 2.93 -9.20 0.76
C GLY A 287 3.81 -9.30 2.02
N LYS A 288 4.97 -8.64 2.03
CA LYS A 288 5.95 -8.69 3.13
C LYS A 288 6.49 -7.29 3.41
N TYR A 289 5.58 -6.33 3.60
CA TYR A 289 5.98 -4.95 3.85
C TYR A 289 6.80 -4.86 5.14
N ARG A 290 8.00 -4.28 5.02
CA ARG A 290 8.90 -4.00 6.15
C ARG A 290 9.57 -2.67 5.90
N GLN A 291 9.30 -1.71 6.78
CA GLN A 291 9.92 -0.39 6.72
C GLN A 291 11.45 -0.55 6.74
N LYS A 292 12.11 0.02 5.74
CA LYS A 292 13.55 0.20 5.72
C LYS A 292 13.89 1.34 6.65
N ARG A 293 14.06 1.02 7.93
CA ARG A 293 14.64 1.97 8.87
C ARG A 293 16.05 2.26 8.40
N LYS A 294 16.31 3.51 8.00
CA LYS A 294 17.69 4.00 7.90
C LYS A 294 18.26 3.89 9.31
N GLN A 295 19.09 2.86 9.56
CA GLN A 295 19.89 2.83 10.77
C GLN A 295 20.58 4.19 10.87
N ALA A 296 20.35 4.91 11.97
CA ALA A 296 20.99 6.20 12.15
C ALA A 296 22.50 5.98 11.98
N ALA A 297 23.15 6.80 11.16
CA ALA A 297 24.59 6.69 10.98
C ALA A 297 25.24 6.83 12.37
N VAL A 298 25.78 5.73 12.88
CA VAL A 298 26.54 5.68 14.13
C VAL A 298 27.78 6.55 13.92
N ARG A 299 27.75 7.78 14.43
CA ARG A 299 28.90 8.68 14.36
C ARG A 299 29.87 8.31 15.48
N LEU A 300 30.88 7.53 15.13
CA LEU A 300 31.99 7.20 16.01
C LEU A 300 32.90 8.43 16.17
N LYS A 301 33.07 8.89 17.40
CA LYS A 301 34.16 9.81 17.76
C LYS A 301 35.24 9.01 18.48
N ILE A 302 36.49 9.20 18.06
CA ILE A 302 37.66 8.56 18.66
C ILE A 302 38.42 9.64 19.43
N GLY A 303 38.52 9.49 20.74
CA GLY A 303 39.46 10.23 21.58
C GLY A 303 40.73 9.41 21.80
N LEU A 304 41.89 10.05 21.79
CA LEU A 304 43.20 9.43 22.05
C LEU A 304 43.80 10.04 23.32
N ASP A 305 44.24 9.18 24.23
CA ASP A 305 45.08 9.49 25.39
C ASP A 305 46.32 8.55 25.36
N GLU A 306 47.37 8.87 26.12
CA GLU A 306 48.71 8.23 26.06
C GLU A 306 48.70 6.70 26.21
N SER A 307 47.62 6.09 26.72
CA SER A 307 47.47 4.62 26.85
C SER A 307 46.09 4.06 26.52
N GLN A 308 45.14 4.90 26.09
CA GLN A 308 43.75 4.51 25.87
C GLN A 308 43.15 5.25 24.69
N PHE A 309 42.20 4.61 24.01
CA PHE A 309 41.27 5.31 23.14
C PHE A 309 39.84 5.10 23.61
N THR A 310 39.04 6.16 23.51
CA THR A 310 37.61 6.13 23.86
C THR A 310 36.79 6.24 22.60
N LEU A 311 35.93 5.25 22.38
CA LEU A 311 34.90 5.30 21.35
C LEU A 311 33.63 5.92 21.95
N THR A 312 33.16 7.03 21.39
CA THR A 312 31.84 7.59 21.74
C THR A 312 30.88 7.54 20.55
N THR A 313 29.66 7.06 20.80
CA THR A 313 28.58 7.11 19.82
C THR A 313 27.22 7.29 20.46
N SER A 314 26.32 7.96 19.75
CA SER A 314 24.90 7.98 20.08
C SER A 314 24.18 6.83 19.40
N LEU A 315 23.37 6.09 20.16
CA LEU A 315 22.55 5.00 19.64
C LEU A 315 21.14 5.51 19.32
N PRO A 316 20.45 4.97 18.28
CA PRO A 316 19.04 5.27 18.07
C PRO A 316 18.21 4.88 19.30
N ASN A 317 17.16 5.65 19.57
CA ASN A 317 16.27 5.37 20.71
C ASN A 317 15.68 3.96 20.61
N GLY A 318 15.87 3.16 21.67
CA GLY A 318 15.37 1.78 21.74
C GLY A 318 16.29 0.72 21.11
N SER A 319 17.45 1.11 20.55
CA SER A 319 18.43 0.16 20.02
C SER A 319 19.28 -0.43 21.14
N THR A 320 19.55 -1.74 21.07
CA THR A 320 20.59 -2.37 21.90
C THR A 320 21.85 -2.57 21.08
N ALA A 321 23.01 -2.54 21.73
CA ALA A 321 24.28 -2.78 21.06
C ALA A 321 25.11 -3.83 21.80
N ILE A 322 25.94 -4.54 21.05
CA ILE A 322 26.92 -5.49 21.55
C ILE A 322 28.29 -5.05 21.07
N VAL A 323 29.22 -4.89 22.01
CA VAL A 323 30.63 -4.67 21.70
C VAL A 323 31.33 -6.01 21.79
N GLU A 324 31.99 -6.40 20.70
CA GLU A 324 32.86 -7.57 20.65
C GLU A 324 34.30 -7.12 20.41
N ALA A 325 35.24 -7.75 21.10
CA ALA A 325 36.67 -7.47 20.96
C ALA A 325 37.42 -8.75 20.54
N THR A 326 38.56 -8.57 19.88
CA THR A 326 39.45 -9.68 19.56
C THR A 326 40.90 -9.26 19.35
N ASN A 327 41.80 -10.21 19.58
CA ASN A 327 43.20 -10.16 19.17
C ASN A 327 43.48 -11.07 17.96
N ASP A 328 42.47 -11.78 17.46
CA ASP A 328 42.49 -12.69 16.31
C ASP A 328 41.19 -12.56 15.52
N LEU A 329 41.26 -12.10 14.27
CA LEU A 329 40.08 -11.82 13.44
C LEU A 329 39.16 -13.05 13.21
N LEU A 330 39.64 -14.26 13.49
CA LEU A 330 38.88 -15.51 13.37
C LEU A 330 38.02 -15.86 14.59
N SER A 331 38.22 -15.20 15.74
CA SER A 331 37.44 -15.43 16.96
C SER A 331 37.02 -14.11 17.60
N TRP A 332 35.81 -14.03 18.15
CA TRP A 332 35.28 -12.80 18.74
C TRP A 332 34.71 -13.11 20.12
N SER A 333 35.07 -12.31 21.12
CA SER A 333 34.50 -12.43 22.47
C SER A 333 33.59 -11.24 22.76
N LEU A 334 32.50 -11.52 23.47
CA LEU A 334 31.63 -10.51 24.03
C LEU A 334 32.42 -9.66 25.03
N ALA A 335 32.56 -8.37 24.75
CA ALA A 335 33.17 -7.41 25.66
C ALA A 335 32.10 -6.74 26.53
N GLU A 336 31.01 -6.27 25.91
CA GLU A 336 29.96 -5.53 26.62
C GLU A 336 28.58 -5.65 25.93
N ARG A 337 27.51 -5.61 26.73
CA ARG A 337 26.13 -5.42 26.26
C ARG A 337 25.64 -4.05 26.68
N VAL A 338 25.19 -3.26 25.71
CA VAL A 338 24.70 -1.91 25.89
C VAL A 338 23.16 -1.94 25.92
N PRO A 339 22.51 -1.55 27.03
CA PRO A 339 21.06 -1.54 27.14
C PRO A 339 20.40 -0.44 26.27
N SER A 340 19.08 -0.59 26.04
CA SER A 340 18.29 0.22 25.11
C SER A 340 18.07 1.68 25.51
N ASP A 341 18.47 2.06 26.71
CA ASP A 341 18.38 3.40 27.29
C ASP A 341 19.70 4.18 27.26
N THR A 342 20.76 3.58 26.71
CA THR A 342 22.09 4.20 26.68
C THR A 342 22.20 5.17 25.50
N ALA A 343 22.08 6.47 25.80
CA ALA A 343 22.18 7.54 24.80
C ALA A 343 23.61 7.76 24.27
N LEU A 344 24.63 7.33 25.04
CA LEU A 344 26.05 7.49 24.73
C LEU A 344 26.83 6.27 25.21
N LEU A 345 27.48 5.55 24.29
CA LEU A 345 28.40 4.47 24.62
C LEU A 345 29.80 5.04 24.83
N GLU A 346 30.47 4.71 25.93
CA GLU A 346 31.90 4.96 26.17
C GLU A 346 32.61 3.62 26.38
N PHE A 347 33.52 3.27 25.46
CA PHE A 347 34.30 2.04 25.57
C PHE A 347 35.80 2.36 25.54
N PRO A 348 36.48 2.32 26.70
CA PRO A 348 37.94 2.51 26.76
C PRO A 348 38.64 1.23 26.31
N ILE A 349 39.49 1.32 25.29
CA ILE A 349 40.31 0.19 24.85
C ILE A 349 41.74 0.39 25.31
N THR A 350 42.21 -0.53 26.16
CA THR A 350 43.59 -0.54 26.65
C THR A 350 44.52 -1.08 25.56
N THR A 351 45.40 -0.25 25.04
CA THR A 351 46.41 -0.70 24.06
C THR A 351 47.68 -1.16 24.78
N LYS A 352 48.08 -2.42 24.61
CA LYS A 352 49.45 -2.84 24.95
C LYS A 352 50.37 -2.55 23.76
N LEU A 353 51.55 -1.99 24.03
CA LEU A 353 52.55 -1.70 23.00
C LEU A 353 52.82 -2.97 22.17
N GLY A 354 52.60 -2.91 20.86
CA GLY A 354 52.87 -4.00 19.91
C GLY A 354 51.72 -4.96 19.59
N HIS A 355 50.51 -4.75 20.12
CA HIS A 355 49.29 -5.51 19.72
C HIS A 355 48.18 -4.54 19.30
N ALA A 356 47.60 -4.74 18.12
CA ALA A 356 46.45 -3.97 17.65
C ALA A 356 45.15 -4.72 18.01
N PRO A 357 44.40 -4.31 19.06
CA PRO A 357 43.11 -4.91 19.35
C PRO A 357 42.09 -4.51 18.27
N PHE A 358 41.30 -5.47 17.79
CA PHE A 358 40.16 -5.22 16.93
C PHE A 358 38.89 -5.21 17.76
N PHE A 359 37.92 -4.39 17.36
CA PHE A 359 36.59 -4.37 17.94
C PHE A 359 35.55 -4.21 16.85
N ARG A 360 34.32 -4.68 17.13
CA ARG A 360 33.15 -4.37 16.30
C ARG A 360 31.95 -4.08 17.19
N LEU A 361 31.15 -3.13 16.74
CA LEU A 361 29.86 -2.80 17.33
C LEU A 361 28.77 -3.48 16.50
N ARG A 362 27.97 -4.32 17.13
CA ARG A 362 26.78 -4.93 16.53
C ARG A 362 25.54 -4.29 17.13
N LEU A 363 24.75 -3.64 16.30
CA LEU A 363 23.40 -3.22 16.68
C LEU A 363 22.45 -4.40 16.46
N ASN A 364 21.57 -4.67 17.42
CA ASN A 364 20.50 -5.65 17.18
C ASN A 364 19.33 -4.92 16.50
N ASP A 365 18.91 -5.43 15.35
CA ASP A 365 17.55 -5.22 14.84
C ASP A 365 16.62 -6.27 15.44
#